data_AF-A0A937D392-F1
#
_entry.id   AF-A0A937D392-F1
#
_cell.length_a   1.000
_cell.length_b   1.000
_cell.length_c   1.000
_cell.angle_alpha   90.00
_cell.angle_beta   90.00
_cell.angle_gamma   90.00
#
_symmetry.space_group_name_H-M   'P 1'
#
loop_
_entity.id
_entity.type
_entity.pdbx_description
1 polymer ?
#
loop_
_entity_poly.entity_id
_entity_poly.type
_entity_poly.pdbx_seq_one_letter_code
_entity_poly.pdbx_strand_id
1 'polypeptide(L)'
;MVFNASIALNWILFLALFPISFFWLRRAWRIVVRRDFSEVALRRGESPPDPERFAPYDAVLNFVAGVLLVVVIALVLTGSADFSTWTSMAGSTLWCKFLLGFALARHAHARPRASAGPAK
;
A
#
# COMPACT_ATOMS: atom_id res chain seq x y z
N MET A 1 -27.72 16.73 -17.57
CA MET A 1 -26.64 17.19 -16.65
C MET A 1 -25.47 17.63 -17.48
N VAL A 2 -24.88 18.80 -17.21
CA VAL A 2 -23.70 19.29 -17.95
C VAL A 2 -22.46 18.62 -17.37
N PHE A 3 -21.73 17.90 -18.22
CA PHE A 3 -20.42 17.36 -17.86
C PHE A 3 -19.45 18.51 -17.57
N ASN A 4 -18.78 18.46 -16.42
CA ASN A 4 -17.82 19.48 -16.00
C ASN A 4 -16.58 18.81 -15.38
N ALA A 5 -15.55 19.61 -15.15
CA ALA A 5 -14.27 19.12 -14.62
C ALA A 5 -14.41 18.39 -13.27
N SER A 6 -15.33 18.82 -12.41
CA SER A 6 -15.55 18.19 -11.09
C SER A 6 -16.11 16.78 -11.22
N ILE A 7 -17.10 16.58 -12.10
CA ILE A 7 -17.66 15.26 -12.39
C ILE A 7 -16.58 14.35 -12.98
N ALA A 8 -15.80 14.85 -13.94
CA ALA A 8 -14.71 14.11 -14.56
C ALA A 8 -13.68 13.65 -13.51
N LEU A 9 -13.24 14.56 -12.64
CA LEU A 9 -12.24 14.29 -11.61
C LEU A 9 -12.75 13.25 -10.60
N ASN A 10 -14.00 13.35 -10.16
CA ASN A 10 -14.62 12.39 -9.25
C ASN A 10 -14.56 10.96 -9.82
N TRP A 11 -14.98 10.79 -11.09
CA TRP A 11 -14.91 9.49 -11.77
C TRP A 11 -13.48 8.99 -11.94
N ILE A 12 -12.52 9.85 -12.30
CA ILE A 12 -11.11 9.46 -12.44
C ILE A 12 -10.55 8.97 -11.10
N LEU A 13 -10.78 9.69 -10.01
CA LEU A 13 -10.33 9.31 -8.68
C LEU A 13 -10.94 7.99 -8.23
N PHE A 14 -12.25 7.82 -8.46
CA PHE A 14 -12.95 6.59 -8.14
C PHE A 14 -12.41 5.40 -8.95
N LEU A 15 -12.28 5.57 -10.27
CA LEU A 15 -11.76 4.53 -11.16
C LEU A 15 -10.31 4.16 -10.84
N ALA A 16 -9.50 5.11 -10.37
CA ALA A 16 -8.13 4.85 -9.94
C ALA A 16 -8.05 3.88 -8.74
N LEU A 17 -9.09 3.80 -7.89
CA LEU A 17 -9.09 2.89 -6.74
C LEU A 17 -9.07 1.40 -7.15
N PHE A 18 -9.64 1.06 -8.32
CA PHE A 18 -9.72 -0.31 -8.81
C PHE A 18 -8.33 -0.93 -9.09
N PRO A 19 -7.49 -0.36 -9.97
CA PRO A 19 -6.16 -0.92 -10.22
C PRO A 19 -5.26 -0.86 -8.98
N ILE A 20 -5.39 0.18 -8.14
CA ILE A 20 -4.60 0.32 -6.91
C ILE A 20 -4.93 -0.80 -5.92
N SER A 21 -6.22 -1.00 -5.62
CA SER A 21 -6.67 -2.05 -4.69
C SER A 21 -6.28 -3.45 -5.20
N PHE A 22 -6.46 -3.71 -6.50
CA PHE A 22 -6.05 -4.97 -7.12
C PHE A 22 -4.54 -5.21 -6.99
N PHE A 23 -3.71 -4.21 -7.28
CA PHE A 23 -2.26 -4.35 -7.19
C PHE A 23 -1.80 -4.64 -5.76
N TRP A 24 -2.36 -3.96 -4.75
CA TRP A 24 -2.01 -4.20 -3.35
C TRP A 24 -2.47 -5.57 -2.86
N LEU A 25 -3.70 -5.98 -3.18
CA LEU A 25 -4.19 -7.33 -2.82
C LEU A 25 -3.38 -8.43 -3.52
N ARG A 26 -3.05 -8.23 -4.80
CA ARG A 26 -2.18 -9.15 -5.55
C ARG A 26 -0.81 -9.25 -4.89
N ARG A 27 -0.20 -8.14 -4.48
CA ARG A 27 1.12 -8.15 -3.81
C ARG A 27 1.05 -8.88 -2.47
N ALA A 28 0.03 -8.63 -1.66
CA ALA A 28 -0.20 -9.36 -0.41
C ALA A 28 -0.33 -10.88 -0.66
N TRP A 29 -1.10 -11.27 -1.69
CA TRP A 29 -1.25 -12.67 -2.10
C TRP A 29 0.10 -13.30 -2.50
N ARG A 30 0.95 -12.59 -3.25
CA ARG A 30 2.26 -13.14 -3.64
C ARG A 30 3.17 -13.36 -2.44
N ILE A 31 3.17 -12.44 -1.47
CA ILE A 31 4.00 -12.58 -0.26
C ILE A 31 3.50 -13.74 0.61
N VAL A 32 2.18 -13.84 0.84
CA VAL A 32 1.61 -14.84 1.75
C VAL A 32 1.55 -16.23 1.14
N VAL A 33 1.06 -16.35 -0.10
CA VAL A 33 0.78 -17.65 -0.74
C VAL A 33 1.91 -18.12 -1.61
N ARG A 34 2.48 -17.25 -2.45
CA ARG A 34 3.59 -17.62 -3.33
C ARG A 34 4.95 -17.55 -2.63
N ARG A 35 5.00 -17.02 -1.40
CA ARG A 35 6.24 -16.76 -0.64
C ARG A 35 7.28 -16.00 -1.46
N ASP A 36 6.82 -15.13 -2.35
CA ASP A 36 7.67 -14.30 -3.20
C ASP A 36 8.04 -13.03 -2.43
N PHE A 37 9.25 -13.01 -1.87
CA PHE A 37 9.76 -11.91 -1.05
C PHE A 37 10.50 -10.84 -1.84
N SER A 38 10.55 -10.96 -3.17
CA SER A 38 11.25 -10.00 -4.05
C SER A 38 10.66 -8.59 -4.00
N GLU A 39 9.42 -8.46 -3.56
CA GLU A 39 8.71 -7.20 -3.44
C GLU A 39 8.47 -6.78 -1.99
N VAL A 40 9.25 -7.26 -1.03
CA VAL A 40 9.07 -6.87 0.38
C VAL A 40 9.89 -5.62 0.68
N ALA A 41 9.25 -4.61 1.27
CA ALA A 41 9.92 -3.42 1.82
C ALA A 41 10.89 -2.76 0.83
N LEU A 42 10.48 -2.69 -0.45
CA LEU A 42 11.29 -2.17 -1.55
C LEU A 42 11.79 -0.75 -1.28
N ARG A 43 13.08 -0.55 -1.48
CA ARG A 43 13.72 0.77 -1.49
C ARG A 43 14.46 0.92 -2.80
N ARG A 44 14.04 1.89 -3.63
CA ARG A 44 14.60 2.11 -4.99
C ARG A 44 14.55 0.86 -5.90
N GLY A 45 13.59 -0.04 -5.68
CA GLY A 45 13.45 -1.27 -6.45
C GLY A 45 14.24 -2.47 -5.91
N GLU A 46 15.02 -2.29 -4.83
CA GLU A 46 15.76 -3.37 -4.19
C GLU A 46 15.10 -3.84 -2.89
N SER A 47 15.06 -5.16 -2.70
CA SER A 47 14.65 -5.80 -1.45
C SER A 47 15.73 -5.64 -0.37
N PRO A 48 15.36 -5.65 0.93
CA PRO A 48 16.31 -5.56 2.04
C PRO A 48 17.17 -6.84 2.16
N PRO A 49 18.28 -6.81 2.93
CA PRO A 49 19.17 -7.96 3.13
C PRO A 49 18.49 -9.20 3.74
N ASP A 50 17.44 -9.01 4.55
CA ASP A 50 16.63 -10.07 5.15
C ASP A 50 15.14 -9.76 4.94
N PRO A 51 14.58 -10.11 3.77
CA PRO A 51 13.21 -9.76 3.42
C PRO A 51 12.17 -10.64 4.13
N GLU A 52 12.53 -11.86 4.54
CA GLU A 52 11.60 -12.80 5.20
C GLU A 52 11.09 -12.25 6.54
N ARG A 53 11.97 -11.59 7.30
CA ARG A 53 11.61 -10.94 8.56
C ARG A 53 10.56 -9.84 8.39
N PHE A 54 10.59 -9.11 7.28
CA PHE A 54 9.69 -7.98 7.02
C PHE A 54 8.47 -8.34 6.17
N ALA A 55 8.46 -9.53 5.58
CA ALA A 55 7.37 -10.05 4.76
C ALA A 55 5.98 -9.98 5.42
N PRO A 56 5.77 -10.40 6.69
CA PRO A 56 4.44 -10.35 7.29
C PRO A 56 3.93 -8.90 7.44
N TYR A 57 4.80 -7.95 7.76
CA TYR A 57 4.42 -6.54 7.90
C TYR A 57 4.03 -5.92 6.56
N ASP A 58 4.81 -6.17 5.49
CA ASP A 58 4.47 -5.64 4.17
C ASP A 58 3.22 -6.33 3.60
N ALA A 59 3.04 -7.63 3.86
CA ALA A 59 1.82 -8.36 3.49
C ALA A 59 0.58 -7.77 4.16
N VAL A 60 0.59 -7.58 5.48
CA VAL A 60 -0.51 -6.97 6.24
C VAL A 60 -0.78 -5.57 5.73
N LEU A 61 0.27 -4.77 5.49
CA LEU A 61 0.12 -3.40 5.04
C LEU A 61 -0.54 -3.32 3.65
N ASN A 62 -0.16 -4.19 2.70
CA ASN A 62 -0.79 -4.26 1.39
C ASN A 62 -2.22 -4.84 1.47
N PHE A 63 -2.45 -5.86 2.31
CA PHE A 63 -3.76 -6.48 2.46
C PHE A 63 -4.78 -5.52 3.06
N VAL A 64 -4.47 -4.91 4.21
CA VAL A 64 -5.38 -3.99 4.90
C VAL A 64 -5.69 -2.78 4.02
N ALA A 65 -4.68 -2.17 3.39
CA ALA A 65 -4.91 -1.03 2.51
C ALA A 65 -5.74 -1.43 1.27
N GLY A 66 -5.48 -2.59 0.67
CA GLY A 66 -6.26 -3.12 -0.45
C GLY A 66 -7.72 -3.38 -0.08
N VAL A 67 -7.98 -4.02 1.06
CA VAL A 67 -9.33 -4.30 1.57
C VAL A 67 -10.08 -3.01 1.87
N LEU A 68 -9.45 -2.03 2.52
CA LEU A 68 -10.08 -0.73 2.79
C LEU A 68 -10.50 -0.03 1.50
N LEU A 69 -9.68 -0.06 0.44
CA LEU A 69 -10.08 0.49 -0.85
C LEU A 69 -11.24 -0.28 -1.50
N VAL A 70 -11.29 -1.62 -1.36
CA VAL A 70 -12.44 -2.42 -1.82
C VAL A 70 -13.71 -2.04 -1.07
N VAL A 71 -13.63 -1.82 0.25
CA VAL A 71 -14.77 -1.33 1.05
C VAL A 71 -15.23 0.03 0.55
N VAL A 72 -14.30 0.97 0.30
CA VAL A 72 -14.64 2.28 -0.26
C VAL A 72 -15.33 2.14 -1.63
N ILE A 73 -14.83 1.25 -2.50
CA ILE A 73 -15.46 0.99 -3.80
C ILE A 73 -16.90 0.49 -3.60
N ALA A 74 -17.12 -0.48 -2.71
CA ALA A 74 -18.45 -1.01 -2.41
C ALA A 74 -19.40 0.06 -1.85
N LEU A 75 -18.91 0.95 -0.97
CA LEU A 75 -19.70 2.05 -0.42
C LEU A 75 -20.16 3.02 -1.51
N VAL A 76 -19.28 3.37 -2.45
CA VAL A 76 -19.65 4.25 -3.58
C VAL A 76 -20.64 3.56 -4.52
N LEU A 77 -20.41 2.29 -4.87
CA LEU A 77 -21.30 1.53 -5.78
C LEU A 77 -22.70 1.32 -5.20
N THR A 78 -22.81 1.17 -3.88
CA THR A 78 -24.11 1.03 -3.18
C THR A 78 -24.76 2.37 -2.86
N GLY A 79 -24.10 3.51 -3.14
CA GLY A 79 -24.59 4.84 -2.78
C GLY A 79 -24.58 5.12 -1.28
N SER A 80 -23.82 4.34 -0.50
CA SER A 80 -23.80 4.40 0.97
C SER A 80 -22.82 5.44 1.53
N ALA A 81 -22.00 6.07 0.69
CA ALA A 81 -21.05 7.11 1.09
C ALA A 81 -21.12 8.31 0.14
N ASP A 82 -21.22 9.51 0.73
CA ASP A 82 -21.13 10.76 0.00
C ASP A 82 -19.68 11.09 -0.39
N PHE A 83 -19.51 12.13 -1.21
CA PHE A 83 -18.19 12.52 -1.74
C PHE A 83 -17.17 12.77 -0.63
N SER A 84 -17.54 13.48 0.44
CA SER A 84 -16.63 13.78 1.53
C SER A 84 -16.18 12.51 2.25
N THR A 85 -17.10 11.59 2.54
CA THR A 85 -16.79 10.36 3.29
C THR A 85 -15.85 9.46 2.50
N TRP A 86 -16.19 9.12 1.25
CA TRP A 86 -15.40 8.15 0.50
C TRP A 86 -14.02 8.72 0.13
N THR A 87 -13.92 10.01 -0.19
CA THR A 87 -12.63 10.64 -0.52
C THR A 87 -11.72 10.75 0.70
N SER A 88 -12.25 11.09 1.89
CA SER A 88 -11.46 11.08 3.12
C SER A 88 -10.98 9.68 3.48
N MET A 89 -11.81 8.65 3.32
CA MET A 89 -11.42 7.25 3.55
C MET A 89 -10.34 6.78 2.56
N ALA A 90 -10.54 7.00 1.26
CA ALA A 90 -9.56 6.63 0.23
C ALA A 90 -8.24 7.39 0.42
N GLY A 91 -8.32 8.72 0.61
CA GLY A 91 -7.16 9.58 0.79
C GLY A 91 -6.34 9.22 2.02
N SER A 92 -6.98 9.06 3.18
CA SER A 92 -6.29 8.64 4.41
C SER A 92 -5.66 7.25 4.27
N THR A 93 -6.37 6.29 3.67
CA THR A 93 -5.82 4.94 3.39
C THR A 93 -4.58 5.01 2.51
N LEU A 94 -4.63 5.80 1.42
CA LEU A 94 -3.50 6.00 0.51
C LEU A 94 -2.29 6.61 1.23
N TRP A 95 -2.50 7.70 1.96
CA TRP A 95 -1.42 8.36 2.71
C TRP A 95 -0.83 7.46 3.79
N CYS A 96 -1.67 6.80 4.59
CA CYS A 96 -1.21 5.83 5.59
C CYS A 96 -0.40 4.70 4.95
N LYS A 97 -0.87 4.12 3.84
CA LYS A 97 -0.16 3.06 3.13
C LYS A 97 1.21 3.51 2.66
N PHE A 98 1.33 4.70 2.08
CA PHE A 98 2.61 5.22 1.62
C PHE A 98 3.56 5.55 2.77
N LEU A 99 3.08 6.22 3.82
CA LEU A 99 3.90 6.59 4.98
C LEU A 99 4.40 5.35 5.73
N LEU A 100 3.53 4.38 5.99
CA LEU A 100 3.91 3.14 6.66
C LEU A 100 4.86 2.30 5.80
N GLY A 101 4.62 2.22 4.48
CA GLY A 101 5.52 1.51 3.56
C GLY A 101 6.91 2.16 3.51
N PHE A 102 6.94 3.50 3.52
CA PHE A 102 8.15 4.30 3.56
C PHE A 102 8.95 4.13 4.87
N ALA A 103 8.25 4.02 6.00
CA ALA A 103 8.87 3.72 7.30
C ALA A 103 9.42 2.29 7.33
N LEU A 104 8.62 1.31 6.88
CA LEU A 104 9.01 -0.10 6.82
C LEU A 104 10.25 -0.31 5.93
N ALA A 105 10.28 0.30 4.75
CA ALA A 105 11.43 0.22 3.84
C ALA A 105 12.72 0.78 4.48
N ARG A 106 12.64 1.85 5.29
CA ARG A 106 13.80 2.36 6.02
C ARG A 106 14.25 1.43 7.13
N HIS A 107 13.30 0.93 7.90
CA HIS A 107 13.59 0.04 9.00
C HIS A 107 14.23 -1.26 8.51
N ALA A 108 13.73 -1.81 7.39
CA ALA A 108 14.26 -3.03 6.79
C ALA A 108 15.65 -2.87 6.16
N HIS A 109 15.97 -1.67 5.67
CA HIS A 109 17.28 -1.35 5.06
C HIS A 109 18.29 -0.78 6.06
N ALA A 110 17.94 -0.63 7.34
CA ALA A 110 18.86 -0.17 8.36
C ALA A 110 19.87 -1.29 8.68
N ARG A 111 21.09 -1.20 8.16
CA ARG A 111 22.19 -2.08 8.55
C ARG A 111 22.52 -1.86 10.03
N PRO A 112 22.61 -2.92 10.87
CA PRO A 112 23.32 -2.83 12.13
C PRO A 112 24.75 -2.35 11.81
N ARG A 113 25.27 -1.36 12.53
CA ARG A 113 26.70 -1.05 12.46
C ARG A 113 27.43 -2.34 12.83
N ALA A 114 28.17 -2.92 11.89
CA ALA A 114 29.13 -3.95 12.23
C ALA A 114 30.01 -3.35 13.32
N SER A 115 29.96 -3.91 14.53
CA SER A 115 30.96 -3.63 15.55
C SER A 115 32.31 -3.87 14.89
N ALA A 116 33.08 -2.81 14.68
CA ALA A 116 34.45 -2.93 14.24
C ALA A 116 35.13 -3.88 15.24
N GLY A 117 35.44 -5.10 14.80
CA GLY A 117 36.22 -6.04 15.59
C GLY A 117 37.55 -5.37 15.95
N PRO A 118 38.13 -5.67 17.13
CA PRO A 118 39.35 -5.01 17.56
C PRO A 118 40.44 -5.24 16.51
N ALA A 119 41.07 -4.15 16.07
CA ALA A 119 42.27 -4.19 15.26
C ALA A 119 43.30 -5.04 16.03
N LYS A 120 43.78 -6.10 15.39
CA LYS A 120 44.93 -6.88 15.87
C LYS A 120 46.21 -6.09 15.67
#